data_AF-A0A842YMI7-F1
#
_entry.id   AF-A0A842YMI7-F1
#
_cell.length_a   1.000
_cell.length_b   1.000
_cell.length_c   1.000
_cell.angle_alpha   90.00
_cell.angle_beta   90.00
_cell.angle_gamma   90.00
#
_symmetry.space_group_name_H-M   'P 1'
#
loop_
_entity.id
_entity.type
_entity.pdbx_description
1 polymer ?
#
loop_
_entity_poly.entity_id
_entity_poly.type
_entity_poly.pdbx_seq_one_letter_code
_entity_poly.pdbx_strand_id
1 'polypeptide(L)'
;MKRIQFITLLILVVAVSGCINSGNSSINTLVPEINDHIKKGDSYFNESAIAANSFKLDEALSKCELAASEYRSARDLASEALGYARNGGDPVIVNYLEILVSELEAKINATSELKNAIQMFSLNQTENGNSNIEMANSYMRTAKELESERMEIVKKNPEKFV
;
A
#
# COMPACT_ATOMS: atom_id res chain seq x y z
N MET A 1 4.35 29.41 -17.49
CA MET A 1 4.45 28.75 -16.17
C MET A 1 3.97 27.31 -16.31
N LYS A 2 4.86 26.32 -16.23
CA LYS A 2 4.45 24.91 -16.24
C LYS A 2 3.65 24.65 -14.95
N ARG A 3 2.40 24.18 -15.08
CA ARG A 3 1.51 23.95 -13.93
C ARG A 3 1.95 22.68 -13.21
N ILE A 4 2.12 22.75 -11.89
CA ILE A 4 2.44 21.60 -11.06
C ILE A 4 1.12 20.86 -10.75
N GLN A 5 1.02 19.58 -11.12
CA GLN A 5 -0.22 18.80 -11.02
C GLN A 5 -0.24 17.96 -9.73
N PHE A 6 -0.25 18.63 -8.61
CA PHE A 6 -0.34 18.00 -7.28
C PHE A 6 -1.75 17.46 -6.96
N ILE A 7 -2.78 18.07 -7.56
CA ILE A 7 -4.20 17.81 -7.25
C ILE A 7 -4.64 16.36 -7.56
N THR A 8 -3.92 15.62 -8.41
CA THR A 8 -4.33 14.30 -8.90
C THR A 8 -4.09 13.14 -7.91
N LEU A 9 -3.31 13.34 -6.84
CA LEU A 9 -2.81 12.25 -5.97
C LEU A 9 -3.76 11.86 -4.81
N LEU A 10 -4.87 12.57 -4.59
CA LEU A 10 -5.81 12.29 -3.50
C LEU A 10 -6.72 11.09 -3.80
N ILE A 11 -6.14 9.91 -3.97
CA ILE A 11 -6.87 8.64 -3.87
C ILE A 11 -6.95 8.31 -2.38
N LEU A 12 -8.14 8.43 -1.78
CA LEU A 12 -8.32 8.06 -0.37
C LEU A 12 -8.05 6.56 -0.21
N VAL A 13 -6.91 6.22 0.39
CA VAL A 13 -6.57 4.83 0.73
C VAL A 13 -7.21 4.47 2.07
N VAL A 14 -8.00 3.40 2.09
CA VAL A 14 -8.71 2.93 3.29
C VAL A 14 -8.45 1.44 3.42
N ALA A 15 -7.85 1.01 4.53
CA ALA A 15 -7.67 -0.39 4.83
C ALA A 15 -9.02 -1.04 5.19
N VAL A 16 -9.43 -2.04 4.41
CA VAL A 16 -10.46 -3.00 4.82
C VAL A 16 -9.82 -4.38 4.89
N SER A 17 -9.89 -5.00 6.07
CA SER A 17 -9.44 -6.36 6.28
C SER A 17 -10.32 -7.04 7.32
N GLY A 18 -10.83 -8.21 6.98
CA GLY A 18 -11.38 -9.17 7.95
C GLY A 18 -10.24 -9.89 8.67
N CYS A 19 -10.50 -10.46 9.85
CA CYS A 19 -9.53 -11.34 10.50
C CYS A 19 -9.46 -12.64 9.70
N ILE A 20 -8.27 -13.25 9.58
CA ILE A 20 -8.17 -14.57 8.95
C ILE A 20 -8.44 -15.63 10.02
N ASN A 21 -9.31 -16.60 9.69
CA ASN A 21 -9.56 -17.82 10.46
C ASN A 21 -8.93 -19.02 9.74
N SER A 22 -7.59 -19.04 9.67
CA SER A 22 -6.85 -20.00 8.85
C SER A 22 -6.66 -21.39 9.49
N GLY A 23 -7.09 -21.57 10.75
CA GLY A 23 -6.71 -22.72 11.57
C GLY A 23 -5.22 -22.77 11.94
N ASN A 24 -4.40 -21.85 11.41
CA ASN A 24 -2.98 -21.71 11.69
C ASN A 24 -2.76 -20.52 12.62
N SER A 25 -2.36 -20.81 13.87
CA SER A 25 -2.16 -19.80 14.91
C SER A 25 -1.12 -18.75 14.52
N SER A 26 -0.12 -19.10 13.70
CA SER A 26 0.93 -18.18 13.28
C SER A 26 0.37 -17.11 12.33
N ILE A 27 -0.43 -17.50 11.33
CA ILE A 27 -1.08 -16.56 10.41
C ILE A 27 -2.02 -15.62 11.19
N ASN A 28 -2.81 -16.18 12.10
CA ASN A 28 -3.76 -15.40 12.89
C ASN A 28 -3.06 -14.36 13.80
N THR A 29 -1.80 -14.61 14.18
CA THR A 29 -0.99 -13.66 14.97
C THR A 29 -0.41 -12.54 14.10
N LEU A 30 0.00 -12.84 12.86
CA LEU A 30 0.62 -11.86 11.96
C LEU A 30 -0.40 -10.89 11.35
N VAL A 31 -1.63 -11.34 11.09
CA VAL A 31 -2.66 -10.54 10.39
C VAL A 31 -2.97 -9.20 11.06
N PRO A 32 -3.17 -9.11 12.39
CA PRO A 32 -3.35 -7.83 13.07
C PRO A 32 -2.18 -6.86 12.86
N GLU A 33 -0.95 -7.35 12.91
CA GLU A 33 0.26 -6.53 12.71
C GLU A 33 0.38 -6.05 11.27
N ILE A 34 0.14 -6.94 10.29
CA ILE A 34 0.07 -6.58 8.87
C ILE A 34 -0.93 -5.45 8.65
N ASN A 35 -2.13 -5.57 9.24
CA ASN A 35 -3.19 -4.58 9.11
C ASN A 35 -2.83 -3.24 9.75
N ASP A 36 -2.16 -3.25 10.90
CA ASP A 36 -1.69 -2.03 11.56
C ASP A 36 -0.66 -1.29 10.72
N HIS A 37 0.31 -2.01 10.17
CA HIS A 37 1.30 -1.47 9.24
C HIS A 37 0.66 -0.90 7.96
N ILE A 38 -0.33 -1.59 7.37
CA ILE A 38 -1.07 -1.07 6.20
C ILE A 38 -1.77 0.25 6.55
N LYS A 39 -2.49 0.30 7.68
CA LYS A 39 -3.21 1.51 8.12
C LYS A 39 -2.26 2.69 8.32
N LYS A 40 -1.11 2.46 8.94
CA LYS A 40 -0.08 3.49 9.13
C LYS A 40 0.51 3.92 7.80
N GLY A 41 0.84 2.97 6.92
CA GLY A 41 1.35 3.24 5.58
C GLY A 41 0.38 4.09 4.75
N ASP A 42 -0.91 3.75 4.77
CA ASP A 42 -1.98 4.48 4.11
C ASP A 42 -2.10 5.92 4.66
N SER A 43 -2.06 6.08 5.98
CA SER A 43 -2.08 7.40 6.64
C SER A 43 -0.89 8.26 6.19
N TYR A 44 0.32 7.72 6.28
CA TYR A 44 1.53 8.46 5.91
C TYR A 44 1.60 8.76 4.41
N PHE A 45 1.14 7.87 3.55
CA PHE A 45 1.06 8.14 2.11
C PHE A 45 0.11 9.31 1.82
N ASN A 46 -1.08 9.30 2.43
CA ASN A 46 -2.06 10.38 2.29
C ASN A 46 -1.52 11.71 2.85
N GLU A 47 -0.88 11.68 4.02
CA GLU A 47 -0.23 12.85 4.62
C GLU A 47 0.89 13.40 3.73
N SER A 48 1.69 12.52 3.11
CA SER A 48 2.71 12.92 2.14
C SER A 48 2.10 13.64 0.94
N ALA A 49 1.04 13.07 0.36
CA ALA A 49 0.33 13.68 -0.75
C ALA A 49 -0.22 15.07 -0.38
N ILE A 50 -0.82 15.22 0.80
CA ILE A 50 -1.36 16.49 1.30
C ILE A 50 -0.24 17.53 1.50
N ALA A 51 0.88 17.12 2.11
CA ALA A 51 2.03 17.98 2.34
C ALA A 51 2.67 18.43 1.01
N ALA A 52 2.83 17.51 0.05
CA ALA A 52 3.34 17.79 -1.28
C ALA A 52 2.46 18.81 -2.01
N ASN A 53 1.14 18.63 -1.95
CA ASN A 53 0.16 19.55 -2.53
C ASN A 53 0.18 20.94 -1.88
N SER A 54 0.62 21.02 -0.63
CA SER A 54 0.81 22.26 0.11
C SER A 54 2.22 22.84 -0.05
N PHE A 55 3.04 22.30 -0.96
CA PHE A 55 4.45 22.65 -1.18
C PHE A 55 5.35 22.51 0.06
N LYS A 56 4.94 21.70 1.03
CA LYS A 56 5.74 21.34 2.21
C LYS A 56 6.60 20.12 1.87
N LEU A 57 7.58 20.30 0.97
CA LEU A 57 8.29 19.19 0.35
C LEU A 57 9.10 18.34 1.34
N ASP A 58 9.73 18.95 2.35
CA ASP A 58 10.48 18.22 3.38
C ASP A 58 9.57 17.35 4.25
N GLU A 59 8.40 17.88 4.64
CA GLU A 59 7.37 17.13 5.36
C GLU A 59 6.86 15.97 4.50
N ALA A 60 6.58 16.22 3.22
CA ALA A 60 6.13 15.19 2.28
C ALA A 60 7.17 14.07 2.13
N LEU A 61 8.46 14.40 1.99
CA LEU A 61 9.53 13.40 1.93
C LEU A 61 9.60 12.55 3.20
N SER A 62 9.54 13.19 4.38
CA SER A 62 9.53 12.47 5.65
C SER A 62 8.36 11.48 5.74
N LYS A 63 7.16 11.90 5.32
CA LYS A 63 5.97 11.04 5.30
C LYS A 63 6.07 9.91 4.27
N CYS A 64 6.68 10.16 3.10
CA CYS A 64 6.98 9.10 2.14
C CYS A 64 7.90 8.02 2.71
N GLU A 65 8.95 8.39 3.45
CA GLU A 65 9.85 7.40 4.07
C GLU A 65 9.12 6.54 5.11
N LEU A 66 8.28 7.17 5.93
CA LEU A 66 7.45 6.46 6.91
C LEU A 66 6.48 5.50 6.20
N ALA A 67 5.75 5.96 5.18
CA ALA A 67 4.86 5.10 4.39
C ALA A 67 5.61 3.91 3.76
N ALA A 68 6.77 4.16 3.17
CA ALA A 68 7.59 3.11 2.56
C ALA A 68 8.10 2.09 3.60
N SER A 69 8.44 2.54 4.81
CA SER A 69 8.82 1.67 5.91
C SER A 69 7.66 0.76 6.32
N GLU A 70 6.49 1.35 6.59
CA GLU A 70 5.29 0.62 7.03
C GLU A 70 4.83 -0.40 5.98
N TYR A 71 4.77 -0.03 4.71
CA TYR A 71 4.38 -0.98 3.65
C TYR A 71 5.39 -2.11 3.47
N ARG A 72 6.70 -1.87 3.65
CA ARG A 72 7.72 -2.94 3.62
C ARG A 72 7.54 -3.90 4.78
N SER A 73 7.33 -3.38 5.99
CA SER A 73 7.04 -4.21 7.17
C SER A 73 5.80 -5.07 6.94
N ALA A 74 4.71 -4.49 6.43
CA ALA A 74 3.51 -5.25 6.08
C ALA A 74 3.80 -6.34 5.03
N ARG A 75 4.57 -6.02 3.98
CA ARG A 75 4.91 -6.98 2.90
C ARG A 75 5.73 -8.15 3.44
N ASP A 76 6.70 -7.88 4.31
CA ASP A 76 7.56 -8.91 4.88
C ASP A 76 6.75 -9.87 5.75
N LEU A 77 5.89 -9.33 6.63
CA LEU A 77 4.96 -10.13 7.45
C LEU A 77 3.94 -10.90 6.59
N ALA A 78 3.41 -10.28 5.53
CA ALA A 78 2.49 -10.95 4.61
C ALA A 78 3.18 -12.10 3.84
N SER A 79 4.46 -11.92 3.47
CA SER A 79 5.27 -12.95 2.83
C SER A 79 5.56 -14.11 3.77
N GLU A 80 5.80 -13.82 5.06
CA GLU A 80 5.94 -14.83 6.11
C GLU A 80 4.64 -15.62 6.30
N ALA A 81 3.51 -14.91 6.42
CA ALA A 81 2.18 -15.52 6.49
C ALA A 81 1.90 -16.41 5.27
N LEU A 82 2.30 -15.97 4.08
CA LEU A 82 2.16 -16.74 2.84
C LEU A 82 2.98 -18.04 2.89
N GLY A 83 4.19 -18.00 3.45
CA GLY A 83 4.99 -19.20 3.70
C GLY A 83 4.26 -20.21 4.60
N TYR A 84 3.65 -19.74 5.69
CA TYR A 84 2.83 -20.59 6.56
C TYR A 84 1.58 -21.14 5.85
N ALA A 85 0.91 -20.34 5.03
CA ALA A 85 -0.28 -20.75 4.29
C ALA A 85 0.03 -21.84 3.26
N ARG A 86 1.15 -21.70 2.52
CA ARG A 86 1.62 -22.70 1.56
C ARG A 86 1.94 -24.03 2.23
N ASN A 87 2.54 -24.00 3.42
CA ASN A 87 2.80 -25.22 4.20
C ASN A 87 1.53 -25.86 4.76
N GLY A 88 0.53 -25.04 5.10
CA GLY A 88 -0.77 -25.50 5.60
C GLY A 88 -1.71 -26.04 4.51
N GLY A 89 -1.46 -25.70 3.24
CA GLY A 89 -2.18 -26.26 2.10
C GLY A 89 -3.60 -25.71 1.88
N ASP A 90 -3.96 -24.56 2.47
CA ASP A 90 -5.25 -23.91 2.20
C ASP A 90 -5.15 -22.96 0.99
N PRO A 91 -5.68 -23.35 -0.20
CA PRO A 91 -5.52 -22.57 -1.41
C PRO A 91 -6.24 -21.21 -1.36
N VAL A 92 -7.28 -21.08 -0.53
CA VAL A 92 -8.02 -19.80 -0.37
C VAL A 92 -7.15 -18.79 0.36
N ILE A 93 -6.51 -19.22 1.45
CA ILE A 93 -5.63 -18.36 2.24
C ILE A 93 -4.34 -18.05 1.47
N VAL A 94 -3.79 -19.02 0.72
CA VAL A 94 -2.64 -18.79 -0.16
C VAL A 94 -2.94 -17.70 -1.18
N ASN A 95 -4.05 -17.82 -1.92
CA ASN A 95 -4.44 -16.83 -2.92
C ASN A 95 -4.67 -15.44 -2.29
N TYR A 96 -5.34 -15.38 -1.14
CA TYR A 96 -5.53 -14.12 -0.39
C TYR A 96 -4.20 -13.42 -0.07
N LEU A 97 -3.21 -14.17 0.42
CA LEU A 97 -1.92 -13.62 0.82
C LEU A 97 -1.02 -13.28 -0.38
N GLU A 98 -1.11 -14.01 -1.49
CA GLU A 98 -0.41 -13.67 -2.73
C GLU A 98 -0.88 -12.33 -3.30
N ILE A 99 -2.20 -12.11 -3.31
CA ILE A 99 -2.78 -10.82 -3.73
C ILE A 99 -2.37 -9.72 -2.75
N LEU A 100 -2.37 -9.99 -1.43
CA LEU A 100 -1.95 -9.00 -0.43
C LEU A 100 -0.47 -8.58 -0.61
N VAL A 101 0.43 -9.53 -0.88
CA VAL A 101 1.84 -9.21 -1.17
C VAL A 101 1.94 -8.34 -2.42
N SER A 102 1.19 -8.66 -3.47
CA SER A 102 1.17 -7.88 -4.72
C SER A 102 0.60 -6.46 -4.51
N GLU A 103 -0.46 -6.34 -3.68
CA GLU A 103 -1.07 -5.07 -3.28
C GLU A 103 -0.03 -4.18 -2.59
N LEU A 104 0.74 -4.75 -1.66
CA LEU A 104 1.78 -4.06 -0.91
C LEU A 104 2.96 -3.65 -1.78
N GLU A 105 3.36 -4.48 -2.75
CA GLU A 105 4.37 -4.10 -3.74
C GLU A 105 3.92 -2.92 -4.59
N ALA A 106 2.66 -2.89 -5.02
CA ALA A 106 2.10 -1.76 -5.74
C ALA A 106 2.08 -0.48 -4.86
N LYS A 107 1.73 -0.57 -3.57
CA LYS A 107 1.80 0.55 -2.63
C LYS A 107 3.24 1.05 -2.41
N ILE A 108 4.22 0.15 -2.32
CA ILE A 108 5.65 0.49 -2.21
C ILE A 108 6.11 1.24 -3.47
N ASN A 109 5.76 0.75 -4.66
CA ASN A 109 6.10 1.40 -5.92
C ASN A 109 5.43 2.77 -6.05
N ALA A 110 4.15 2.88 -5.69
CA ALA A 110 3.45 4.16 -5.64
C ALA A 110 4.16 5.18 -4.73
N THR A 111 4.60 4.72 -3.55
CA THR A 111 5.32 5.56 -2.59
C THR A 111 6.70 5.99 -3.12
N SER A 112 7.39 5.10 -3.81
CA SER A 112 8.67 5.39 -4.46
C SER A 112 8.53 6.47 -5.53
N GLU A 113 7.52 6.36 -6.40
CA GLU A 113 7.29 7.36 -7.44
C GLU A 113 6.80 8.69 -6.86
N LEU A 114 6.01 8.67 -5.79
CA LEU A 114 5.66 9.90 -5.07
C LEU A 114 6.91 10.59 -4.50
N LYS A 115 7.80 9.83 -3.87
CA LYS A 115 9.07 10.36 -3.36
C LYS A 115 9.90 10.97 -4.48
N ASN A 116 10.05 10.28 -5.61
CA ASN A 116 10.76 10.77 -6.79
C ASN A 116 10.13 12.08 -7.31
N ALA A 117 8.79 12.15 -7.38
CA ALA A 117 8.09 13.35 -7.79
C ALA A 117 8.41 14.54 -6.89
N ILE A 118 8.35 14.35 -5.56
CA ILE A 118 8.64 15.40 -4.57
C ILE A 118 10.09 15.89 -4.72
N GLN A 119 11.06 14.99 -4.93
CA GLN A 119 12.46 15.34 -5.19
C GLN A 119 12.63 16.11 -6.51
N MET A 120 11.93 15.72 -7.58
CA MET A 120 11.96 16.44 -8.85
C MET A 120 11.39 17.86 -8.69
N PHE A 121 10.34 18.03 -7.88
CA PHE A 121 9.76 19.34 -7.60
C PHE A 121 10.70 20.25 -6.80
N SER A 122 11.47 19.72 -5.84
CA SER A 122 12.47 20.52 -5.12
C SER A 122 13.61 21.00 -6.03
N LEU A 123 13.86 20.29 -7.14
CA LEU A 123 14.83 20.66 -8.18
C LEU A 123 14.22 21.51 -9.32
N ASN A 124 12.97 21.97 -9.20
CA ASN A 124 12.21 22.66 -10.25
C ASN A 124 12.03 21.85 -11.55
N GLN A 125 12.17 20.52 -11.50
CA GLN A 125 11.96 19.60 -12.62
C GLN A 125 10.48 19.20 -12.72
N THR A 126 9.60 20.18 -12.95
CA THR A 126 8.14 19.99 -12.91
C THR A 126 7.61 18.90 -13.85
N GLU A 127 8.17 18.78 -15.05
CA GLU A 127 7.69 17.81 -16.04
C GLU A 127 7.99 16.37 -15.60
N ASN A 128 9.22 16.11 -15.18
CA ASN A 128 9.61 14.82 -14.60
C ASN A 128 8.81 14.54 -13.33
N GLY A 129 8.64 15.54 -12.46
CA GLY A 129 7.84 15.41 -11.24
C GLY A 129 6.39 15.00 -11.54
N ASN A 130 5.74 15.65 -12.52
CA ASN A 130 4.39 15.30 -12.93
C ASN A 130 4.31 13.87 -13.51
N SER A 131 5.30 13.44 -14.31
CA SER A 131 5.35 12.05 -14.80
C SER A 131 5.46 11.03 -13.67
N ASN A 132 6.22 11.33 -12.62
CA ASN A 132 6.30 10.48 -11.43
C ASN A 132 4.98 10.46 -10.64
N ILE A 133 4.25 11.58 -10.57
CA ILE A 133 2.89 11.59 -9.99
C ILE A 133 1.93 10.68 -10.78
N GLU A 134 2.00 10.70 -12.12
CA GLU A 134 1.17 9.82 -12.96
C GLU A 134 1.47 8.34 -12.70
N MET A 135 2.75 7.98 -12.57
CA MET A 135 3.16 6.61 -12.21
C MET A 135 2.71 6.22 -10.80
N ALA A 136 2.90 7.11 -9.81
CA ALA A 136 2.44 6.89 -8.45
C ALA A 136 0.92 6.59 -8.40
N ASN A 137 0.13 7.37 -9.14
CA ASN A 137 -1.30 7.16 -9.29
C ASN A 137 -1.63 5.84 -10.00
N SER A 138 -0.86 5.46 -11.00
CA SER A 138 -1.04 4.18 -11.69
C SER A 138 -0.85 3.01 -10.73
N TYR A 139 0.24 3.01 -9.96
CA TYR A 139 0.51 1.96 -8.97
C TYR A 139 -0.54 1.94 -7.86
N MET A 140 -1.00 3.10 -7.39
CA MET A 140 -2.05 3.15 -6.35
C MET A 140 -3.40 2.65 -6.88
N ARG A 141 -3.73 2.89 -8.16
CA ARG A 141 -4.90 2.26 -8.80
C ARG A 141 -4.77 0.75 -8.84
N THR A 142 -3.63 0.22 -9.25
CA THR A 142 -3.36 -1.23 -9.21
C THR A 142 -3.49 -1.79 -7.80
N ALA A 143 -2.97 -1.08 -6.78
CA ALA A 143 -3.15 -1.50 -5.39
C ALA A 143 -4.64 -1.57 -4.99
N LYS A 144 -5.46 -0.58 -5.37
CA LYS A 144 -6.91 -0.60 -5.09
C LYS A 144 -7.65 -1.71 -5.83
N GLU A 145 -7.23 -2.05 -7.05
CA GLU A 145 -7.78 -3.18 -7.81
C GLU A 145 -7.49 -4.51 -7.11
N LEU A 146 -6.23 -4.72 -6.68
CA LEU A 146 -5.81 -5.90 -5.92
C LEU A 146 -6.51 -5.99 -4.56
N GLU A 147 -6.64 -4.88 -3.84
CA GLU A 147 -7.40 -4.81 -2.59
C GLU A 147 -8.86 -5.25 -2.81
N SER A 148 -9.48 -4.80 -3.91
CA SER A 148 -10.85 -5.18 -4.26
C SER A 148 -10.96 -6.68 -4.57
N GLU A 149 -10.01 -7.23 -5.32
CA GLU A 149 -9.93 -8.66 -5.61
C GLU A 149 -9.75 -9.49 -4.32
N ARG A 150 -8.85 -9.06 -3.44
CA ARG A 150 -8.62 -9.65 -2.12
C ARG A 150 -9.90 -9.64 -1.28
N MET A 151 -10.69 -8.57 -1.35
CA MET A 151 -11.94 -8.46 -0.60
C MET A 151 -13.06 -9.34 -1.17
N GLU A 152 -13.07 -9.58 -2.47
CA GLU A 152 -13.99 -10.55 -3.07
C GLU A 152 -13.67 -12.00 -2.63
N ILE A 153 -12.40 -12.34 -2.34
CA ILE A 153 -12.05 -13.63 -1.73
C ILE A 153 -12.68 -13.77 -0.34
N VAL A 154 -12.54 -12.75 0.50
CA VAL A 154 -13.12 -12.71 1.85
C VAL A 154 -14.63 -12.90 1.80
N LYS A 155 -15.30 -12.15 0.93
CA LYS A 155 -16.75 -12.19 0.75
C LYS A 155 -17.26 -13.57 0.27
N LYS A 156 -16.49 -14.26 -0.57
CA LYS A 156 -16.87 -15.59 -1.10
C LYS A 156 -16.59 -16.73 -0.12
N ASN A 157 -15.75 -16.52 0.89
CA ASN A 157 -15.32 -17.56 1.83
C ASN A 157 -15.42 -17.08 3.30
N PRO A 158 -16.57 -16.57 3.76
CA PRO A 158 -16.70 -15.94 5.08
C PRO A 158 -16.34 -16.88 6.25
N GLU A 159 -16.44 -18.20 6.09
CA GLU A 159 -16.01 -19.17 7.10
C GLU A 159 -14.50 -19.15 7.38
N LYS A 160 -13.71 -18.65 6.42
CA LYS A 160 -12.26 -18.49 6.49
C LYS A 160 -11.83 -17.11 7.00
N PHE A 161 -12.76 -16.15 7.10
CA PHE A 161 -12.45 -14.76 7.43
C PHE A 161 -13.53 -14.17 8.35
N VAL A 162 -13.17 -13.84 9.60
CA VAL A 162 -14.10 -13.46 10.68
C VAL A 162 -13.91 -12.00 11.11
#